data_AF-A0A097F6Q4-F1
#
_entry.id   AF-A0A097F6Q4-F1
#
_cell.length_a   1.000
_cell.length_b   1.000
_cell.length_c   1.000
_cell.angle_alpha   90.00
_cell.angle_beta   90.00
_cell.angle_gamma   90.00
#
_symmetry.space_group_name_H-M   'P 1'
#
loop_
_entity.id
_entity.type
_entity.pdbx_description
1 polymer ?
#
loop_
_entity_poly.entity_id
_entity_poly.type
_entity_poly.pdbx_seq_one_letter_code
_entity_poly.pdbx_strand_id
1 'polypeptide(L)'
;VDESDHEMLTAVWPVVAERTAMTESRLILSMGSLPRSFRFYFRGTGYDEKMVREMEGLEASGSTYVCTLCDSTRAEASHNMVLHSITRSHSENLERYEIWRSNPFSESVEELRDRVKGVSAKPFMETQPTLDALHCDIGNATEFYKIFQDEIGEVFQKANPS
;
A
#
# COMPACT_ATOMS: atom_id res chain seq x y z
N VAL A 1 -17.36 11.54 1.29
CA VAL A 1 -17.33 10.17 0.72
C VAL A 1 -16.67 9.32 1.78
N ASP A 2 -17.29 8.18 2.13
CA ASP A 2 -16.63 7.23 3.01
C ASP A 2 -15.51 6.55 2.21
N GLU A 3 -14.26 6.62 2.69
CA GLU A 3 -13.11 6.03 2.01
C GLU A 3 -13.23 4.50 1.93
N SER A 4 -13.95 3.90 2.87
CA SER A 4 -14.22 2.47 2.87
C SER A 4 -15.37 2.06 1.92
N ASP A 5 -16.10 3.02 1.34
CA ASP A 5 -17.05 2.76 0.25
C ASP A 5 -16.32 2.70 -1.09
N HIS A 6 -15.90 1.49 -1.45
CA HIS A 6 -15.11 1.23 -2.66
C HIS A 6 -15.83 1.64 -3.95
N GLU A 7 -17.16 1.55 -4.02
CA GLU A 7 -17.91 1.93 -5.21
C GLU A 7 -17.84 3.45 -5.42
N MET A 8 -17.96 4.22 -4.34
CA MET A 8 -17.85 5.68 -4.40
C MET A 8 -16.40 6.14 -4.57
N LEU A 9 -15.43 5.43 -4.00
CA LEU A 9 -14.00 5.75 -4.16
C LEU A 9 -13.52 5.49 -5.60
N THR A 10 -13.96 4.40 -6.21
CA THR A 10 -13.63 4.07 -7.61
C THR A 10 -14.36 4.98 -8.61
N ALA A 11 -15.40 5.71 -8.20
CA ALA A 11 -16.03 6.73 -9.04
C ALA A 11 -15.07 7.88 -9.44
N VAL A 12 -13.90 7.98 -8.80
CA VAL A 12 -12.80 8.91 -9.14
C VAL A 12 -12.02 8.46 -10.40
N TRP A 13 -12.37 7.33 -11.01
CA TRP A 13 -11.74 6.80 -12.24
C TRP A 13 -11.49 7.83 -13.36
N PRO A 14 -12.38 8.81 -13.64
CA PRO A 14 -12.09 9.85 -14.65
C PRO A 14 -10.80 10.63 -14.37
N VAL A 15 -10.50 10.93 -13.11
CA VAL A 15 -9.28 11.65 -12.70
C VAL A 15 -8.03 10.79 -12.94
N VAL A 16 -8.15 9.47 -12.69
CA VAL A 16 -7.06 8.52 -12.97
C VAL A 16 -6.78 8.44 -14.47
N ALA A 17 -7.83 8.39 -15.30
CA ALA A 17 -7.69 8.36 -16.75
C ALA A 17 -7.01 9.63 -17.31
N GLU A 18 -7.39 10.81 -16.82
CA GLU A 18 -6.74 12.07 -17.18
C GLU A 18 -5.26 12.09 -16.77
N ARG A 19 -4.94 11.64 -15.54
CA ARG A 19 -3.56 11.53 -15.05
C ARG A 19 -2.70 10.65 -15.98
N THR A 20 -3.22 9.51 -16.40
CA THR A 20 -2.52 8.59 -17.32
C THR A 20 -2.28 9.27 -18.67
N ALA A 21 -3.31 9.90 -19.26
CA ALA A 21 -3.18 10.62 -20.52
C ALA A 21 -2.19 11.80 -20.46
N MET A 22 -2.12 12.50 -19.32
CA MET A 22 -1.15 13.58 -19.08
C MET A 22 0.30 13.08 -18.97
N THR A 23 0.50 11.82 -18.54
CA THR A 23 1.83 11.23 -18.38
C THR A 23 2.47 10.90 -19.74
N GLU A 24 1.65 10.53 -20.73
CA GLU A 24 2.10 10.20 -22.09
C GLU A 24 2.21 11.43 -23.02
N SER A 25 1.70 12.59 -22.58
CA SER A 25 1.65 13.80 -23.39
C SER A 25 2.61 14.90 -22.90
N ARG A 26 2.71 15.97 -23.69
CA ARG A 26 3.47 17.18 -23.32
C ARG A 26 2.52 18.37 -23.38
N LEU A 27 2.45 19.13 -22.30
CA LEU A 27 1.67 20.37 -22.27
C LEU A 27 2.47 21.49 -22.92
N ILE A 28 1.84 22.24 -23.83
CA ILE A 28 2.39 23.45 -24.43
C ILE A 28 1.63 24.65 -23.87
N LEU A 29 2.34 25.57 -23.21
CA LEU A 29 1.77 26.76 -22.61
C LEU A 29 2.57 28.00 -23.00
N SER A 30 1.87 29.07 -23.40
CA SER A 30 2.50 30.37 -23.69
C SER A 30 2.82 31.09 -22.39
N MET A 31 4.11 31.28 -22.10
CA MET A 31 4.58 31.99 -20.92
C MET A 31 5.59 33.07 -21.32
N GLY A 32 5.29 34.32 -20.96
CA GLY A 32 6.13 35.47 -21.33
C GLY A 32 6.30 35.61 -22.84
N SER A 33 5.21 35.47 -23.61
CA SER A 33 5.17 35.51 -25.09
C SER A 33 5.89 34.38 -25.84
N LEU A 34 6.45 33.39 -25.13
CA LEU A 34 7.12 32.24 -25.74
C LEU A 34 6.39 30.93 -25.40
N PRO A 35 6.19 30.02 -26.37
CA PRO A 35 5.65 28.69 -26.09
C PRO A 35 6.67 27.87 -25.30
N ARG A 36 6.22 27.28 -24.19
CA ARG A 36 7.01 26.39 -23.33
C ARG A 36 6.39 25.00 -23.34
N SER A 37 7.23 23.97 -23.32
CA SER A 37 6.80 22.56 -23.32
C SER A 37 7.13 21.93 -21.97
N PHE A 38 6.14 21.30 -21.35
CA PHE A 38 6.22 20.67 -20.04
C PHE A 38 5.97 19.17 -20.13
N ARG A 39 6.61 18.42 -19.22
CA ARG A 39 6.32 17.02 -18.92
C ARG A 39 5.87 16.94 -17.48
N PHE A 40 4.93 16.06 -17.20
CA PHE A 40 4.45 15.81 -15.84
C PHE A 40 4.98 14.46 -15.34
N TYR A 41 5.42 14.46 -14.09
CA TYR A 41 5.78 13.25 -13.35
C TYR A 41 4.90 13.23 -12.11
N PHE A 42 3.93 12.32 -12.06
CA PHE A 42 3.04 12.17 -10.92
C PHE A 42 3.65 11.21 -9.90
N ARG A 43 3.59 11.57 -8.62
CA ARG A 43 4.11 10.77 -7.50
C ARG A 43 3.07 10.71 -6.40
N GLY A 44 2.22 9.68 -6.42
CA GLY A 44 1.20 9.46 -5.40
C GLY A 44 1.82 8.98 -4.10
N THR A 45 2.14 9.90 -3.19
CA THR A 45 2.94 9.65 -1.97
C THR A 45 2.27 10.08 -0.66
N GLY A 46 1.21 10.89 -0.72
CA GLY A 46 0.56 11.48 0.45
C GLY A 46 -0.64 10.71 0.96
N TYR A 47 -0.57 9.38 0.94
CA TYR A 47 -1.66 8.49 1.36
C TYR A 47 -1.28 7.74 2.63
N ASP A 48 -2.22 7.59 3.56
CA ASP A 48 -2.01 6.69 4.70
C ASP A 48 -1.99 5.23 4.24
N GLU A 49 -1.50 4.33 5.10
CA GLU A 49 -1.37 2.91 4.75
C GLU A 49 -2.71 2.26 4.39
N LYS A 50 -3.80 2.68 5.06
CA LYS A 50 -5.14 2.13 4.83
C LYS A 50 -5.58 2.43 3.40
N MET A 51 -5.48 3.68 2.99
CA MET A 51 -5.87 4.12 1.66
C MET A 51 -4.97 3.51 0.57
N VAL A 52 -3.66 3.38 0.81
CA VAL A 52 -2.75 2.67 -0.10
C VAL A 52 -3.21 1.23 -0.30
N ARG A 53 -3.53 0.50 0.78
CA ARG A 53 -3.99 -0.88 0.69
C ARG A 53 -5.29 -1.01 -0.09
N GLU A 54 -6.26 -0.14 0.17
CA GLU A 54 -7.54 -0.13 -0.54
C GLU A 54 -7.36 0.18 -2.05
N MET A 55 -6.51 1.14 -2.41
CA MET A 55 -6.27 1.54 -3.82
C MET A 55 -5.42 0.53 -4.61
N GLU A 56 -4.46 -0.12 -3.94
CA GLU A 56 -3.56 -1.13 -4.52
C GLU A 56 -4.07 -2.56 -4.35
N GLY A 57 -5.31 -2.75 -3.87
CA GLY A 57 -5.97 -4.06 -3.80
C GLY A 57 -5.36 -5.05 -2.79
N LEU A 58 -4.67 -4.52 -1.78
CA LEU A 58 -4.04 -5.29 -0.71
C LEU A 58 -5.05 -5.57 0.40
N GLU A 59 -4.88 -6.68 1.10
CA GLU A 59 -5.58 -6.92 2.36
C GLU A 59 -5.32 -5.80 3.38
N ALA A 60 -6.30 -5.55 4.27
CA ALA A 60 -6.24 -4.52 5.29
C ALA A 60 -5.05 -4.67 6.26
N SER A 61 -4.73 -3.62 7.02
CA SER A 61 -3.54 -3.53 7.90
C SER A 61 -3.42 -4.64 8.97
N GLY A 62 -4.51 -5.34 9.29
CA GLY A 62 -4.50 -6.52 10.17
C GLY A 62 -3.96 -7.81 9.54
N SER A 63 -3.73 -7.83 8.21
CA SER A 63 -3.28 -9.00 7.45
C SER A 63 -1.97 -9.59 8.00
N THR A 64 -1.70 -10.86 7.68
CA THR A 64 -0.36 -11.46 7.87
C THR A 64 0.69 -10.80 6.96
N TYR A 65 0.31 -10.22 5.82
CA TYR A 65 1.21 -9.47 4.93
C TYR A 65 1.27 -8.00 5.36
N VAL A 66 2.32 -7.67 6.11
CA VAL A 66 2.39 -6.42 6.89
C VAL A 66 2.91 -5.22 6.10
N CYS A 67 3.61 -5.43 5.01
CA CYS A 67 4.27 -4.35 4.28
C CYS A 67 3.51 -4.01 3.00
N THR A 68 3.43 -2.75 2.60
CA THR A 68 2.92 -2.36 1.27
C THR A 68 4.02 -2.41 0.20
N LEU A 69 5.28 -2.57 0.60
CA LEU A 69 6.47 -2.48 -0.28
C LEU A 69 7.14 -3.83 -0.55
N CYS A 70 6.99 -4.83 0.32
CA CYS A 70 7.64 -6.15 0.19
C CYS A 70 6.75 -7.30 0.67
N ASP A 71 7.04 -8.52 0.25
CA ASP A 71 6.15 -9.68 0.46
C ASP A 71 6.22 -10.33 1.84
N SER A 72 7.05 -9.82 2.75
CA SER A 72 7.24 -10.42 4.08
C SER A 72 5.95 -10.53 4.88
N THR A 73 5.77 -11.68 5.50
CA THR A 73 4.74 -11.88 6.53
C THR A 73 5.16 -11.28 7.86
N ARG A 74 4.21 -11.13 8.79
CA ARG A 74 4.46 -10.66 10.16
C ARG A 74 5.54 -11.47 10.88
N ALA A 75 5.51 -12.80 10.74
CA ALA A 75 6.47 -13.68 11.38
C ALA A 75 7.86 -13.59 10.74
N GLU A 76 7.94 -13.50 9.41
CA GLU A 76 9.23 -13.33 8.72
C GLU A 76 9.87 -11.99 9.07
N ALA A 77 9.08 -10.91 9.10
CA ALA A 77 9.56 -9.57 9.43
C ALA A 77 9.99 -9.43 10.91
N SER A 78 9.42 -10.21 11.83
CA SER A 78 9.88 -10.22 13.22
C SER A 78 11.20 -10.98 13.40
N HIS A 79 11.44 -12.02 12.58
CA HIS A 79 12.70 -12.76 12.58
C HIS A 79 13.83 -12.01 11.85
N ASN A 80 13.53 -11.35 10.73
CA ASN A 80 14.47 -10.54 9.97
C ASN A 80 13.90 -9.13 9.84
N MET A 81 14.40 -8.19 10.65
CA MET A 81 13.80 -6.85 10.74
C MET A 81 14.30 -5.87 9.67
N VAL A 82 15.58 -5.96 9.28
CA VAL A 82 16.26 -4.89 8.53
C VAL A 82 16.69 -5.27 7.12
N LEU A 83 16.72 -6.57 6.79
CA LEU A 83 17.18 -7.03 5.49
C LEU A 83 15.99 -7.39 4.59
N HIS A 84 15.47 -6.38 3.91
CA HIS A 84 14.38 -6.49 2.94
C HIS A 84 14.67 -5.66 1.68
N SER A 85 13.96 -5.98 0.60
CA SER A 85 13.97 -5.23 -0.65
C SER A 85 12.54 -4.83 -1.03
N ILE A 86 12.39 -3.67 -1.68
CA ILE A 86 11.12 -3.28 -2.29
C ILE A 86 10.87 -4.19 -3.49
N THR A 87 9.74 -4.89 -3.49
CA THR A 87 9.32 -5.78 -4.57
C THR A 87 7.99 -5.33 -5.16
N ARG A 88 7.01 -5.00 -4.32
CA ARG A 88 5.66 -4.63 -4.75
C ARG A 88 5.66 -3.36 -5.60
N SER A 89 4.85 -3.40 -6.65
CA SER A 89 4.57 -2.28 -7.54
C SER A 89 3.15 -2.38 -8.09
N HIS A 90 2.61 -1.29 -8.62
CA HIS A 90 1.25 -1.27 -9.17
C HIS A 90 1.04 -2.30 -10.30
N SER A 91 2.01 -2.42 -11.22
CA SER A 91 1.96 -3.41 -12.30
C SER A 91 1.97 -4.84 -11.77
N GLU A 92 2.81 -5.12 -10.77
CA GLU A 92 2.87 -6.45 -10.16
C GLU A 92 1.58 -6.78 -9.41
N ASN A 93 0.98 -5.82 -8.71
CA ASN A 93 -0.30 -6.03 -8.03
C ASN A 93 -1.43 -6.33 -9.03
N LEU A 94 -1.45 -5.67 -10.20
CA LEU A 94 -2.41 -5.99 -11.26
C LEU A 94 -2.24 -7.44 -11.76
N GLU A 95 -1.02 -7.88 -12.01
CA GLU A 95 -0.72 -9.26 -12.42
C GLU A 95 -1.13 -10.28 -11.34
N ARG A 96 -0.80 -10.00 -10.08
CA ARG A 96 -1.19 -10.83 -8.93
C ARG A 96 -2.70 -10.93 -8.78
N TYR A 97 -3.43 -9.83 -9.00
CA TYR A 97 -4.89 -9.85 -9.00
C TYR A 97 -5.45 -10.73 -10.14
N GLU A 98 -4.85 -10.72 -11.32
CA GLU A 98 -5.29 -11.60 -12.42
C GLU A 98 -5.07 -13.07 -12.09
N ILE A 99 -3.98 -13.41 -11.39
CA ILE A 99 -3.74 -14.77 -10.85
C ILE A 99 -4.79 -15.11 -9.79
N TRP A 100 -5.06 -14.21 -8.85
CA TRP A 100 -6.09 -14.40 -7.81
C TRP A 100 -7.47 -14.66 -8.42
N ARG A 101 -7.87 -13.84 -9.40
CA ARG A 101 -9.18 -13.92 -10.06
C ARG A 101 -9.34 -15.19 -10.90
N SER A 102 -8.31 -15.59 -11.64
CA SER A 102 -8.40 -16.71 -12.58
C SER A 102 -8.04 -18.06 -11.97
N ASN A 103 -7.32 -18.08 -10.85
CA ASN A 103 -6.77 -19.28 -10.20
C ASN A 103 -6.24 -20.32 -11.21
N PRO A 104 -5.22 -19.96 -12.02
CA PRO A 104 -4.81 -20.79 -13.15
C PRO A 104 -4.18 -22.13 -12.72
N PHE A 105 -3.80 -22.25 -11.45
CA PHE A 105 -3.18 -23.43 -10.86
C PHE A 105 -4.17 -24.30 -10.06
N SER A 106 -5.45 -23.92 -9.99
CA SER A 106 -6.49 -24.62 -9.22
C SER A 106 -6.11 -24.83 -7.75
N GLU A 107 -5.47 -23.84 -7.14
CA GLU A 107 -5.02 -23.87 -5.75
C GLU A 107 -6.19 -23.70 -4.78
N SER A 108 -6.02 -24.20 -3.55
CA SER A 108 -6.90 -23.83 -2.44
C SER A 108 -6.82 -22.33 -2.15
N VAL A 109 -7.76 -21.79 -1.38
CA VAL A 109 -7.79 -20.34 -1.10
C VAL A 109 -6.57 -19.90 -0.30
N GLU A 110 -6.07 -20.73 0.62
CA GLU A 110 -4.88 -20.46 1.41
C GLU A 110 -3.60 -20.47 0.57
N GLU A 111 -3.45 -21.46 -0.32
CA GLU A 111 -2.31 -21.55 -1.24
C GLU A 111 -2.32 -20.40 -2.25
N LEU A 112 -3.49 -20.08 -2.81
CA LEU A 112 -3.65 -18.98 -3.75
C LEU A 112 -3.36 -17.63 -3.08
N ARG A 113 -3.86 -17.41 -1.86
CA ARG A 113 -3.58 -16.21 -1.05
C ARG A 113 -2.08 -16.06 -0.80
N ASP A 114 -1.38 -17.17 -0.52
CA ASP A 114 0.06 -17.13 -0.38
C ASP A 114 0.79 -16.84 -1.70
N ARG A 115 0.34 -17.43 -2.81
CA ARG A 115 0.91 -17.14 -4.13
C ARG A 115 0.85 -15.66 -4.48
N VAL A 116 -0.29 -15.02 -4.24
CA VAL A 116 -0.51 -13.60 -4.57
C VAL A 116 -0.10 -12.64 -3.45
N LYS A 117 0.39 -13.18 -2.33
CA LYS A 117 0.89 -12.44 -1.16
C LYS A 117 -0.12 -11.39 -0.67
N GLY A 118 -1.39 -11.78 -0.56
CA GLY A 118 -2.47 -10.95 -0.02
C GLY A 118 -3.01 -9.85 -0.96
N VAL A 119 -2.78 -9.94 -2.27
CA VAL A 119 -3.51 -9.15 -3.26
C VAL A 119 -4.83 -9.86 -3.59
N SER A 120 -5.96 -9.31 -3.14
CA SER A 120 -7.28 -9.96 -3.27
C SER A 120 -8.33 -9.09 -3.95
N ALA A 121 -8.01 -7.83 -4.25
CA ALA A 121 -8.86 -6.90 -4.99
C ALA A 121 -8.08 -6.29 -6.15
N LYS A 122 -8.79 -5.74 -7.13
CA LYS A 122 -8.15 -5.15 -8.31
C LYS A 122 -7.59 -3.77 -7.96
N PRO A 123 -6.28 -3.52 -8.12
CA PRO A 123 -5.73 -2.18 -8.02
C PRO A 123 -6.39 -1.26 -9.06
N PHE A 124 -6.68 -0.02 -8.67
CA PHE A 124 -7.31 0.96 -9.59
C PHE A 124 -6.57 2.28 -9.69
N MET A 125 -5.66 2.58 -8.77
CA MET A 125 -4.87 3.81 -8.80
C MET A 125 -3.43 3.51 -8.42
N GLU A 126 -2.50 3.76 -9.35
CA GLU A 126 -1.06 3.66 -9.05
C GLU A 126 -0.67 4.64 -7.93
N THR A 127 -0.02 4.08 -6.92
CA THR A 127 0.68 4.77 -5.84
C THR A 127 2.18 4.54 -6.00
N GLN A 128 2.98 5.52 -5.55
CA GLN A 128 4.42 5.32 -5.53
C GLN A 128 4.77 4.46 -4.30
N PRO A 129 5.59 3.40 -4.44
CA PRO A 129 6.12 2.65 -3.30
C PRO A 129 6.94 3.57 -2.39
N THR A 130 6.33 3.99 -1.28
CA THR A 130 6.91 4.89 -0.29
C THR A 130 6.25 4.67 1.07
N LEU A 131 6.70 5.42 2.06
CA LEU A 131 6.16 5.37 3.42
C LEU A 131 5.77 6.79 3.84
N ASP A 132 4.56 6.93 4.36
CA ASP A 132 4.08 8.22 4.87
C ASP A 132 4.75 8.55 6.20
N ALA A 133 5.44 9.68 6.24
CA ALA A 133 6.22 10.12 7.39
C ALA A 133 5.31 10.35 8.62
N LEU A 134 4.15 11.01 8.42
CA LEU A 134 3.29 11.40 9.54
C LEU A 134 2.70 10.17 10.25
N HIS A 135 2.07 9.26 9.51
CA HIS A 135 1.47 8.08 10.12
C HIS A 135 2.53 7.09 10.61
N CYS A 136 3.74 7.07 10.05
CA CYS A 136 4.85 6.29 10.61
C CYS A 136 5.28 6.82 11.97
N ASP A 137 5.44 8.13 12.14
CA ASP A 137 5.81 8.74 13.41
C ASP A 137 4.74 8.48 14.49
N ILE A 138 3.46 8.66 14.14
CA ILE A 138 2.33 8.39 15.05
C ILE A 138 2.28 6.91 15.43
N GLY A 139 2.45 6.01 14.46
CA GLY A 139 2.46 4.56 14.69
C GLY A 139 3.59 4.15 15.63
N ASN A 140 4.82 4.60 15.37
CA ASN A 140 5.96 4.34 16.23
C ASN A 140 5.73 4.90 17.64
N ALA A 141 5.30 6.15 17.78
CA ALA A 141 5.02 6.74 19.09
C ALA A 141 3.97 5.95 19.88
N THR A 142 2.95 5.41 19.21
CA THR A 142 1.93 4.57 19.82
C THR A 142 2.49 3.23 20.31
N GLU A 143 3.39 2.59 19.55
CA GLU A 143 4.06 1.36 19.99
C GLU A 143 5.01 1.62 21.16
N PHE A 144 5.78 2.71 21.14
CA PHE A 144 6.60 3.11 22.29
C PHE A 144 5.76 3.40 23.54
N TYR A 145 4.58 4.01 23.37
CA TYR A 145 3.65 4.23 24.48
C TYR A 145 3.18 2.93 25.12
N LYS A 146 2.91 1.88 24.33
CA LYS A 146 2.60 0.53 24.86
C LYS A 146 3.79 -0.07 25.60
N ILE A 147 4.99 0.01 25.01
CA ILE A 147 6.23 -0.47 25.66
C ILE A 147 6.39 0.22 27.02
N PHE A 148 6.17 1.53 27.12
CA PHE A 148 6.28 2.22 28.42
C PHE A 148 5.29 1.68 29.46
N GLN A 149 4.07 1.34 29.06
CA GLN A 149 3.11 0.72 29.99
C GLN A 149 3.56 -0.67 30.43
N ASP A 150 4.05 -1.49 29.48
CA ASP A 150 4.49 -2.86 29.74
C ASP A 150 5.74 -2.90 30.63
N GLU A 151 6.68 -1.96 30.44
CA GLU A 151 7.88 -1.84 31.26
C GLU A 151 7.56 -1.40 32.69
N ILE A 152 6.63 -0.45 32.88
CA ILE A 152 6.16 -0.03 34.22
C ILE A 152 5.45 -1.20 34.92
N GLY A 153 4.70 -2.01 34.18
CA GLY A 153 4.01 -3.18 34.70
C GLY A 153 4.89 -4.42 34.89
N GLU A 154 6.17 -4.35 34.52
CA GLU A 154 7.10 -5.49 34.50
C GLU A 154 6.53 -6.72 33.77
N VAL A 155 5.84 -6.52 32.64
CA VAL A 155 5.12 -7.59 31.90
C VAL A 155 6.06 -8.73 31.48
N PHE A 156 7.36 -8.45 31.33
CA PHE A 156 8.39 -9.46 31.08
C PHE A 156 8.53 -10.50 32.21
N GLN A 157 8.14 -10.19 33.45
CA GLN A 157 8.15 -11.15 34.58
C GLN A 157 6.86 -11.98 34.65
N LYS A 158 5.74 -11.41 34.24
CA LYS A 158 4.42 -12.06 34.28
C LYS A 158 3.74 -11.94 32.93
N ALA A 159 3.87 -12.99 32.12
CA ALA A 159 3.38 -13.02 30.73
C ALA A 159 1.88 -12.73 30.54
N ASN A 160 1.05 -12.94 31.57
CA ASN A 160 -0.39 -12.66 31.54
C ASN A 160 -0.78 -11.80 32.75
N PRO A 161 -0.51 -10.49 32.73
CA PRO A 161 -1.02 -9.56 33.74
C PRO A 161 -2.55 -9.43 33.59
N SER A 162 -3.23 -9.09 34.69
CA SER A 162 -4.69 -8.96 34.78
C SER A 162 -5.18 -7.57 34.44
#